data_AF-A0A538ETL6-F1
#
_entry.id   AF-A0A538ETL6-F1
#
_cell.length_a   1.000
_cell.length_b   1.000
_cell.length_c   1.000
_cell.angle_alpha   90.00
_cell.angle_beta   90.00
_cell.angle_gamma   90.00
#
_symmetry.space_group_name_H-M   'P 1'
#
loop_
_entity.id
_entity.type
_entity.pdbx_description
1 polymer ?
#
loop_
_entity_poly.entity_id
_entity_poly.type
_entity_poly.pdbx_seq_one_letter_code
_entity_poly.pdbx_strand_id
1 'polypeptide(L)'
;MYSLVSTPVLGFDLTRLGGGSATAEVLLRGLCLSEWDLPILARRLPGEDVRGPLWLEVEAAGRQLTTVRTAATVEDALRAMAIVERAPIGTVDGLLHCVRHDVLAWTWVTREGVARQAPVAEKAAGVLCDAAVSSYLRDQLPDPVRRGLAAAWVGALRQLPASQPIDLGPHHHTVTALLDRVRTVSSHEVHRLLRAADDSRTAPSGWASAVHSASWGAYLSGRTRTAAAAQLLLVQAVDTGAVPLADRAAGVWNVLSGAVQALVVRDLLDGATAHRLLAPVLAALGPGWLR
;
A
#
# COMPACT_ATOMS: atom_id res chain seq x y z
N MET A 1 -8.99 5.46 -6.80
CA MET A 1 -7.89 5.39 -7.78
C MET A 1 -6.60 5.22 -6.99
N TYR A 2 -5.85 4.14 -7.22
CA TYR A 2 -4.56 3.94 -6.57
C TYR A 2 -3.45 4.64 -7.37
N SER A 3 -2.54 5.28 -6.64
CA SER A 3 -1.31 5.89 -7.15
C SER A 3 -0.28 5.91 -6.02
N LEU A 4 1.01 5.98 -6.34
CA LEU A 4 2.05 6.17 -5.31
C LEU A 4 1.91 7.51 -4.57
N VAL A 5 1.32 8.53 -5.20
CA VAL A 5 0.99 9.82 -4.53
C VAL A 5 -0.09 9.63 -3.47
N SER A 6 -1.04 8.71 -3.71
CA SER A 6 -2.14 8.39 -2.80
C SER A 6 -1.94 7.06 -2.06
N THR A 7 -0.68 6.63 -1.85
CA THR A 7 -0.38 5.37 -1.15
C THR A 7 -1.08 5.20 0.20
N PRO A 8 -1.34 6.24 1.02
CA PRO A 8 -2.18 6.09 2.21
C PRO A 8 -3.55 5.44 1.95
N VAL A 9 -4.18 5.70 0.81
CA VAL A 9 -5.45 5.08 0.41
C VAL A 9 -5.25 3.61 0.04
N LEU A 10 -4.19 3.31 -0.72
CA LEU A 10 -3.83 1.93 -1.03
C LEU A 10 -3.54 1.13 0.25
N GLY A 11 -2.74 1.68 1.16
CA GLY A 11 -2.43 1.03 2.43
C GLY A 11 -3.67 0.84 3.33
N PHE A 12 -4.63 1.77 3.31
CA PHE A 12 -5.91 1.59 4.00
C PHE A 12 -6.66 0.36 3.48
N ASP A 13 -6.70 0.16 2.16
CA ASP A 13 -7.32 -1.03 1.58
C ASP A 13 -6.51 -2.28 1.89
N LEU A 14 -5.19 -2.26 1.67
CA LEU A 14 -4.33 -3.42 1.92
C LEU A 14 -4.37 -3.88 3.38
N THR A 15 -4.39 -2.97 4.36
CA THR A 15 -4.49 -3.38 5.77
C THR A 15 -5.80 -4.09 6.12
N ARG A 16 -6.82 -4.08 5.25
CA ARG A 16 -8.13 -4.71 5.49
C ARG A 16 -8.36 -5.96 4.64
N LEU A 17 -7.45 -6.26 3.70
CA LEU A 17 -7.52 -7.44 2.83
C LEU A 17 -6.69 -8.60 3.41
N GLY A 18 -7.18 -9.84 3.31
CA GLY A 18 -6.49 -11.03 3.82
C GLY A 18 -5.10 -11.27 3.19
N GLY A 19 -4.87 -10.78 1.97
CA GLY A 19 -3.56 -10.83 1.30
C GLY A 19 -2.87 -9.48 1.15
N GLY A 20 -3.29 -8.47 1.93
CA GLY A 20 -2.78 -7.12 1.76
C GLY A 20 -1.31 -6.93 2.14
N SER A 21 -0.83 -7.56 3.21
CA SER A 21 0.58 -7.56 3.60
C SER A 21 1.49 -8.16 2.51
N ALA A 22 1.05 -9.27 1.91
CA ALA A 22 1.73 -9.90 0.77
C ALA A 22 1.69 -9.01 -0.50
N THR A 23 0.58 -8.31 -0.73
CA THR A 23 0.49 -7.33 -1.84
C THR A 23 1.45 -6.17 -1.62
N ALA A 24 1.54 -5.66 -0.39
CA ALA A 24 2.48 -4.61 -0.02
C ALA A 24 3.93 -5.07 -0.24
N GLU A 25 4.26 -6.33 0.06
CA GLU A 25 5.58 -6.90 -0.22
C GLU A 25 5.91 -6.91 -1.72
N VAL A 26 4.99 -7.35 -2.57
CA VAL A 26 5.18 -7.33 -4.04
C VAL A 26 5.47 -5.91 -4.52
N LEU A 27 4.69 -4.92 -4.05
CA LEU A 27 4.87 -3.52 -4.43
C LEU A 27 6.20 -2.95 -3.91
N LEU A 28 6.58 -3.25 -2.66
CA LEU A 28 7.88 -2.85 -2.08
C LEU A 28 9.05 -3.40 -2.89
N ARG A 29 9.00 -4.69 -3.25
CA ARG A 29 10.03 -5.29 -4.11
C ARG A 29 10.03 -4.66 -5.49
N GLY A 30 8.85 -4.41 -6.06
CA GLY A 30 8.69 -3.67 -7.32
C GLY A 30 9.33 -2.28 -7.29
N LEU A 31 9.22 -1.55 -6.18
CA LEU A 31 9.85 -0.24 -5.98
C LEU A 31 11.38 -0.31 -5.93
N CYS A 32 11.94 -1.46 -5.56
CA CYS A 32 13.39 -1.70 -5.48
C CYS A 32 13.98 -2.29 -6.77
N LEU A 33 13.17 -2.59 -7.79
CA LEU A 33 13.66 -3.13 -9.05
C LEU A 33 14.47 -2.09 -9.83
N SER A 34 15.53 -2.56 -10.47
CA SER A 34 16.38 -1.84 -11.40
C SER A 34 16.25 -2.42 -12.82
N GLU A 35 16.89 -1.77 -13.80
CA GLU A 35 16.94 -2.25 -15.19
C GLU A 35 17.51 -3.68 -15.29
N TRP A 36 18.49 -4.01 -14.44
CA TRP A 36 19.15 -5.31 -14.41
C TRP A 36 18.25 -6.46 -13.96
N ASP A 37 17.18 -6.13 -13.22
CA ASP A 37 16.25 -7.12 -12.69
C ASP A 37 15.18 -7.51 -13.72
N LEU A 38 14.82 -6.60 -14.63
CA LEU A 38 13.72 -6.82 -15.58
C LEU A 38 13.90 -8.08 -16.44
N PRO A 39 15.09 -8.40 -16.98
CA PRO A 39 15.30 -9.65 -17.73
C PRO A 39 15.04 -10.91 -16.89
N ILE A 40 15.26 -10.87 -15.57
CA ILE A 40 15.02 -12.00 -14.67
C ILE A 40 13.51 -12.25 -14.56
N LEU A 41 12.71 -11.20 -14.36
CA LEU A 41 11.25 -11.31 -14.31
C LEU A 41 10.69 -11.68 -15.69
N ALA A 42 11.11 -11.01 -16.75
CA ALA A 42 10.57 -11.19 -18.10
C ALA A 42 10.70 -12.62 -18.62
N ARG A 43 11.78 -13.34 -18.28
CA ARG A 43 11.98 -14.75 -18.64
C ARG A 43 11.03 -15.71 -17.92
N ARG A 44 10.36 -15.26 -16.85
CA ARG A 44 9.45 -16.07 -16.03
C ARG A 44 7.99 -15.87 -16.39
N LEU A 45 7.64 -14.88 -17.21
CA LEU A 45 6.26 -14.68 -17.62
C LEU A 45 5.78 -15.90 -18.43
N PRO A 46 4.71 -16.59 -18.00
CA PRO A 46 4.16 -17.71 -18.76
C PRO A 46 3.56 -17.24 -20.08
N GLY A 47 3.44 -18.16 -21.04
CA GLY A 47 2.70 -17.93 -22.28
C GLY A 47 1.20 -17.71 -22.03
N GLU A 48 0.51 -17.13 -23.01
CA GLU A 48 -0.93 -16.83 -22.92
C GLU A 48 -1.81 -18.09 -22.82
N ASP A 49 -1.33 -19.24 -23.26
CA ASP A 49 -1.97 -20.54 -23.09
C ASP A 49 -2.13 -20.93 -21.60
N VAL A 50 -1.16 -20.52 -20.76
CA VAL A 50 -1.20 -20.73 -19.31
C VAL A 50 -1.80 -19.52 -18.60
N ARG A 51 -1.43 -18.31 -19.03
CA ARG A 51 -1.79 -17.05 -18.35
C ARG A 51 -3.25 -16.65 -18.59
N GLY A 52 -3.76 -16.85 -19.81
CA GLY A 52 -5.11 -16.47 -20.21
C GLY A 52 -6.21 -17.07 -19.32
N PRO A 53 -6.25 -18.40 -19.10
CA PRO A 53 -7.23 -19.02 -18.21
C PRO A 53 -7.19 -18.48 -16.77
N LEU A 54 -6.00 -18.17 -16.24
CA LEU A 54 -5.86 -17.58 -14.90
C LEU A 54 -6.45 -16.16 -14.83
N TRP A 55 -6.30 -15.38 -15.91
CA TRP A 55 -6.83 -14.02 -15.98
C TRP A 55 -8.34 -13.96 -16.18
N LEU A 56 -8.96 -14.96 -16.80
CA LEU A 56 -10.42 -15.09 -16.81
C LEU A 56 -11.00 -15.22 -15.39
N GLU A 57 -10.31 -15.97 -14.52
CA GLU A 57 -10.68 -16.10 -13.11
C GLU A 57 -10.45 -14.80 -12.34
N VAL A 58 -9.38 -14.05 -12.64
CA VAL A 58 -9.14 -12.71 -12.10
C VAL A 58 -10.27 -11.75 -12.46
N GLU A 59 -10.70 -11.73 -13.72
CA GLU A 59 -11.80 -10.88 -14.16
C GLU A 59 -13.12 -11.27 -13.48
N ALA A 60 -13.39 -12.56 -13.35
CA ALA A 60 -14.58 -13.06 -12.65
C ALA A 60 -14.57 -12.65 -11.17
N ALA A 61 -13.45 -12.83 -10.47
CA ALA A 61 -13.26 -12.41 -9.09
C ALA A 61 -13.36 -10.88 -8.92
N GLY A 62 -12.78 -10.12 -9.86
CA GLY A 62 -12.85 -8.66 -9.88
C GLY A 62 -14.28 -8.12 -9.99
N ARG A 63 -15.16 -8.79 -10.74
CA ARG A 63 -16.59 -8.44 -10.83
C ARG A 63 -17.37 -8.76 -9.56
N GLN A 64 -16.91 -9.72 -8.75
CA GLN A 64 -17.54 -10.12 -7.49
C GLN A 64 -17.09 -9.26 -6.31
N LEU A 65 -16.04 -8.44 -6.46
CA LEU A 65 -15.58 -7.55 -5.40
C LEU A 65 -16.60 -6.44 -5.12
N THR A 66 -17.26 -6.55 -3.97
CA THR A 66 -18.08 -5.47 -3.42
C THR A 66 -17.17 -4.32 -2.98
N THR A 67 -17.27 -3.18 -3.67
CA THR A 67 -16.60 -1.92 -3.33
C THR A 67 -17.47 -1.07 -2.40
N VAL A 68 -16.88 -0.04 -1.78
CA VAL A 68 -17.63 0.91 -0.92
C VAL A 68 -18.82 1.53 -1.69
N ARG A 69 -18.63 1.80 -2.99
CA ARG A 69 -19.69 2.33 -3.86
C ARG A 69 -20.88 1.38 -4.00
N THR A 70 -20.63 0.07 -4.09
CA THR A 70 -21.68 -0.95 -4.16
C THR A 70 -22.27 -1.28 -2.78
N ALA A 71 -21.54 -0.99 -1.69
CA ALA A 71 -22.06 -1.13 -0.33
C ALA A 71 -23.12 -0.08 -0.01
N ALA A 72 -23.00 1.12 -0.58
CA ALA A 72 -23.93 2.23 -0.38
C ALA A 72 -25.36 1.95 -0.90
N THR A 73 -25.57 0.86 -1.66
CA THR A 73 -26.88 0.45 -2.17
C THR A 73 -27.54 -0.65 -1.33
N VAL A 74 -26.94 -1.05 -0.19
CA VAL A 74 -27.49 -2.06 0.72
C VAL A 74 -28.36 -1.39 1.78
N GLU A 75 -29.63 -1.79 1.88
CA GLU A 75 -30.62 -1.18 2.79
C GLU A 75 -30.38 -1.53 4.28
N ASP A 76 -29.78 -2.68 4.57
CA ASP A 76 -29.44 -3.12 5.94
C ASP A 76 -28.14 -2.46 6.42
N ALA A 77 -28.25 -1.57 7.40
CA ALA A 77 -27.14 -0.80 7.94
C ALA A 77 -26.02 -1.66 8.57
N LEU A 78 -26.37 -2.76 9.27
CA LEU A 78 -25.36 -3.63 9.89
C LEU A 78 -24.60 -4.40 8.81
N ARG A 79 -25.32 -4.88 7.79
CA ARG A 79 -24.72 -5.55 6.64
C ARG A 79 -23.90 -4.59 5.78
N ALA A 80 -24.37 -3.36 5.58
CA ALA A 80 -23.64 -2.31 4.88
C ALA A 80 -22.35 -1.96 5.61
N MET A 81 -22.37 -1.83 6.95
CA MET A 81 -21.17 -1.62 7.77
C MET A 81 -20.15 -2.76 7.61
N ALA A 82 -20.60 -4.02 7.76
CA ALA A 82 -19.72 -5.18 7.60
C ALA A 82 -19.07 -5.24 6.20
N ILE A 83 -19.79 -4.79 5.16
CA ILE A 83 -19.25 -4.66 3.81
C ILE A 83 -18.24 -3.51 3.75
N VAL A 84 -18.57 -2.31 4.25
CA VAL A 84 -17.69 -1.13 4.21
C VAL A 84 -16.37 -1.37 4.93
N GLU A 85 -16.38 -2.12 6.04
CA GLU A 85 -15.17 -2.48 6.79
C GLU A 85 -14.14 -3.22 5.93
N ARG A 86 -14.59 -4.01 4.95
CA ARG A 86 -13.73 -4.86 4.10
C ARG A 86 -13.66 -4.41 2.64
N ALA A 87 -14.61 -3.59 2.20
CA ALA A 87 -14.69 -3.16 0.82
C ALA A 87 -13.53 -2.21 0.50
N PRO A 88 -12.74 -2.51 -0.55
CA PRO A 88 -11.70 -1.59 -0.98
C PRO A 88 -12.34 -0.32 -1.55
N ILE A 89 -11.63 0.79 -1.36
CA ILE A 89 -11.89 2.06 -2.03
C ILE A 89 -11.43 1.97 -3.49
N GLY A 90 -10.31 1.29 -3.76
CA GLY A 90 -9.77 1.08 -5.10
C GLY A 90 -10.35 -0.14 -5.83
N THR A 91 -9.82 -0.36 -7.04
CA THR A 91 -10.20 -1.44 -7.94
C THR A 91 -8.97 -2.25 -8.35
N VAL A 92 -9.18 -3.46 -8.88
CA VAL A 92 -8.11 -4.27 -9.48
C VAL A 92 -7.42 -3.50 -10.60
N ASP A 93 -8.17 -2.85 -11.49
CA ASP A 93 -7.60 -2.00 -12.56
C ASP A 93 -6.76 -0.85 -12.00
N GLY A 94 -7.20 -0.23 -10.90
CA GLY A 94 -6.43 0.79 -10.23
C GLY A 94 -5.10 0.26 -9.68
N LEU A 95 -5.06 -0.97 -9.18
CA LEU A 95 -3.84 -1.62 -8.70
C LEU A 95 -2.90 -1.90 -9.87
N LEU A 96 -3.42 -2.47 -10.95
CA LEU A 96 -2.67 -2.77 -12.16
C LEU A 96 -2.09 -1.51 -12.80
N HIS A 97 -2.88 -0.43 -12.84
CA HIS A 97 -2.42 0.87 -13.30
C HIS A 97 -1.27 1.39 -12.42
N CYS A 98 -1.42 1.37 -11.10
CA CYS A 98 -0.38 1.78 -10.16
C CYS A 98 0.93 0.98 -10.35
N VAL A 99 0.85 -0.34 -10.53
CA VAL A 99 2.03 -1.19 -10.81
C VAL A 99 2.72 -0.75 -12.11
N ARG A 100 1.96 -0.57 -13.18
CA ARG A 100 2.52 -0.28 -14.51
C ARG A 100 3.05 1.15 -14.64
N HIS A 101 2.31 2.12 -14.13
CA HIS A 101 2.54 3.54 -14.42
C HIS A 101 3.18 4.32 -13.28
N ASP A 102 3.16 3.78 -12.05
CA ASP A 102 3.77 4.46 -10.91
C ASP A 102 4.98 3.67 -10.39
N VAL A 103 4.81 2.37 -10.09
CA VAL A 103 5.92 1.52 -9.61
C VAL A 103 6.98 1.34 -10.69
N LEU A 104 6.55 1.02 -11.92
CA LEU A 104 7.41 0.87 -13.10
C LEU A 104 7.43 2.10 -14.00
N ALA A 105 7.06 3.29 -13.50
CA ALA A 105 7.07 4.55 -14.25
C ALA A 105 8.38 4.77 -15.05
N TRP A 106 9.51 4.45 -14.42
CA TRP A 106 10.85 4.61 -14.98
C TRP A 106 11.15 3.74 -16.22
N THR A 107 10.32 2.76 -16.52
CA THR A 107 10.47 1.88 -17.69
C THR A 107 9.77 2.42 -18.95
N TRP A 108 8.97 3.49 -18.81
CA TRP A 108 8.28 4.13 -19.92
C TRP A 108 9.17 5.18 -20.57
N VAL A 109 9.19 5.16 -21.90
CA VAL A 109 9.84 6.21 -22.71
C VAL A 109 8.79 6.84 -23.61
N THR A 110 8.69 8.17 -23.57
CA THR A 110 7.83 8.94 -24.47
C THR A 110 8.66 9.44 -25.64
N ARG A 111 8.33 9.02 -26.85
CA ARG A 111 8.89 9.56 -28.10
C ARG A 111 7.75 9.99 -29.02
N GLU A 112 7.83 11.21 -29.56
CA GLU A 112 6.82 11.75 -30.47
C GLU A 112 5.38 11.71 -29.91
N GLY A 113 5.23 11.92 -28.60
CA GLY A 113 3.94 11.88 -27.92
C GLY A 113 3.40 10.46 -27.65
N VAL A 114 4.12 9.40 -28.04
CA VAL A 114 3.72 8.02 -27.79
C VAL A 114 4.57 7.42 -26.66
N ALA A 115 3.91 7.05 -25.56
CA ALA A 115 4.54 6.33 -24.46
C ALA A 115 4.65 4.85 -24.80
N ARG A 116 5.86 4.28 -24.71
CA ARG A 116 6.12 2.85 -24.92
C ARG A 116 7.06 2.29 -23.86
N GLN A 117 6.86 1.02 -23.52
CA GLN A 117 7.81 0.22 -22.75
C GLN A 117 8.61 -0.69 -23.69
N ALA A 118 9.85 -1.02 -23.31
CA ALA A 118 10.58 -2.10 -23.95
C ALA A 118 9.88 -3.44 -23.71
N PRO A 119 9.91 -4.41 -24.65
CA PRO A 119 9.25 -5.70 -24.47
C PRO A 119 9.65 -6.47 -23.21
N VAL A 120 10.90 -6.29 -22.75
CA VAL A 120 11.38 -6.88 -21.49
C VAL A 120 10.69 -6.26 -20.28
N ALA A 121 10.53 -4.93 -20.25
CA ALA A 121 9.84 -4.23 -19.18
C ALA A 121 8.35 -4.56 -19.14
N GLU A 122 7.70 -4.67 -20.30
CA GLU A 122 6.29 -5.05 -20.41
C GLU A 122 6.06 -6.47 -19.82
N LYS A 123 6.93 -7.42 -20.15
CA LYS A 123 6.86 -8.78 -19.59
C LYS A 123 7.13 -8.81 -18.09
N ALA A 124 8.10 -8.04 -17.62
CA ALA A 124 8.39 -7.91 -16.19
C ALA A 124 7.20 -7.29 -15.42
N ALA A 125 6.55 -6.28 -16.02
CA ALA A 125 5.32 -5.70 -15.49
C ALA A 125 4.20 -6.75 -15.40
N GLY A 126 4.07 -7.63 -16.40
CA GLY A 126 3.14 -8.76 -16.36
C GLY A 126 3.33 -9.65 -15.13
N VAL A 127 4.58 -10.02 -14.81
CA VAL A 127 4.88 -10.84 -13.62
C VAL A 127 4.53 -10.13 -12.31
N LEU A 128 4.83 -8.84 -12.20
CA LEU A 128 4.44 -8.04 -11.03
C LEU A 128 2.93 -7.91 -10.89
N CYS A 129 2.22 -7.69 -12.00
CA CYS A 129 0.76 -7.62 -12.03
C CYS A 129 0.13 -8.95 -11.58
N ASP A 130 0.62 -10.08 -12.09
CA ASP A 130 0.13 -11.41 -11.71
C ASP A 130 0.32 -11.66 -10.20
N ALA A 131 1.50 -11.32 -9.67
CA ALA A 131 1.80 -11.44 -8.24
C ALA A 131 0.93 -10.53 -7.36
N ALA A 132 0.81 -9.26 -7.74
CA ALA A 132 0.04 -8.27 -6.98
C ALA A 132 -1.44 -8.64 -6.94
N VAL A 133 -2.03 -9.08 -8.05
CA VAL A 133 -3.43 -9.50 -8.11
C VAL A 133 -3.65 -10.81 -7.36
N SER A 134 -2.74 -11.77 -7.46
CA SER A 134 -2.78 -13.04 -6.72
C SER A 134 -2.92 -12.81 -5.21
N SER A 135 -2.15 -11.88 -4.65
CA SER A 135 -2.25 -11.54 -3.23
C SER A 135 -3.43 -10.61 -2.94
N TYR A 136 -3.75 -9.66 -3.81
CA TYR A 136 -4.83 -8.68 -3.58
C TYR A 136 -6.20 -9.36 -3.55
N LEU A 137 -6.44 -10.31 -4.46
CA LEU A 137 -7.66 -11.10 -4.55
C LEU A 137 -7.57 -12.42 -3.78
N ARG A 138 -6.72 -12.51 -2.75
CA ARG A 138 -6.42 -13.77 -2.06
C ARG A 138 -7.68 -14.54 -1.64
N ASP A 139 -8.69 -13.82 -1.16
CA ASP A 139 -9.92 -14.39 -0.59
C ASP A 139 -10.98 -14.69 -1.66
N GLN A 140 -10.80 -14.17 -2.89
CA GLN A 140 -11.73 -14.35 -4.01
C GLN A 140 -11.23 -15.37 -5.04
N LEU A 141 -9.92 -15.58 -5.13
CA LEU A 141 -9.33 -16.52 -6.08
C LEU A 141 -9.17 -17.93 -5.48
N PRO A 142 -9.50 -18.99 -6.24
CA PRO A 142 -9.15 -20.35 -5.87
C PRO A 142 -7.64 -20.53 -5.69
N ASP A 143 -7.24 -21.36 -4.73
CA ASP A 143 -5.83 -21.63 -4.41
C ASP A 143 -4.96 -22.05 -5.61
N PRO A 144 -5.42 -22.90 -6.56
CA PRO A 144 -4.66 -23.23 -7.76
C PRO A 144 -4.41 -22.00 -8.64
N VAL A 145 -5.40 -21.13 -8.82
CA VAL A 145 -5.30 -19.90 -9.62
C VAL A 145 -4.31 -18.94 -8.97
N ARG A 146 -4.46 -18.72 -7.66
CA ARG A 146 -3.56 -17.86 -6.87
C ARG A 146 -2.11 -18.31 -6.98
N ARG A 147 -1.85 -19.61 -6.81
CA ARG A 147 -0.51 -20.19 -6.95
C ARG A 147 0.03 -20.09 -8.37
N GLY A 148 -0.81 -20.31 -9.37
CA GLY A 148 -0.44 -20.16 -10.78
C GLY A 148 0.04 -18.75 -11.11
N LEU A 149 -0.72 -17.73 -10.71
CA LEU A 149 -0.37 -16.31 -10.90
C LEU A 149 0.93 -15.93 -10.16
N ALA A 150 1.12 -16.42 -8.93
CA ALA A 150 2.31 -16.09 -8.14
C ALA A 150 3.58 -16.88 -8.54
N ALA A 151 3.45 -17.96 -9.32
CA ALA A 151 4.55 -18.90 -9.58
C ALA A 151 5.75 -18.22 -10.26
N ALA A 152 5.49 -17.37 -11.26
CA ALA A 152 6.53 -16.64 -11.99
C ALA A 152 7.33 -15.72 -11.06
N TRP A 153 6.62 -15.00 -10.18
CA TRP A 153 7.21 -14.09 -9.19
C TRP A 153 8.05 -14.83 -8.15
N VAL A 154 7.51 -15.90 -7.55
CA VAL A 154 8.25 -16.73 -6.58
C VAL A 154 9.49 -17.35 -7.22
N GLY A 155 9.39 -17.77 -8.49
CA GLY A 155 10.53 -18.27 -9.25
C GLY A 155 11.60 -17.21 -9.54
N ALA A 156 11.18 -15.97 -9.83
CA ALA A 156 12.08 -14.84 -10.07
C ALA A 156 12.80 -14.40 -8.78
N LEU A 157 12.10 -14.35 -7.64
CA LEU A 157 12.67 -13.93 -6.35
C LEU A 157 13.90 -14.76 -5.92
N ARG A 158 13.99 -16.03 -6.34
CA ARG A 158 15.16 -16.88 -6.05
C ARG A 158 16.42 -16.50 -6.84
N GLN A 159 16.26 -15.69 -7.89
CA GLN A 159 17.34 -15.28 -8.79
C GLN A 159 17.65 -13.79 -8.67
N LEU A 160 16.72 -13.00 -8.13
CA LEU A 160 16.96 -11.61 -7.86
C LEU A 160 18.04 -11.46 -6.78
N PRO A 161 18.94 -10.47 -6.92
CA PRO A 161 19.91 -10.17 -5.88
C PRO A 161 19.19 -9.80 -4.58
N ALA A 162 19.91 -9.91 -3.46
CA ALA A 162 19.41 -9.37 -2.19
C ALA A 162 19.00 -7.91 -2.41
N SER A 163 17.74 -7.59 -2.14
CA SER A 163 17.22 -6.26 -2.46
C SER A 163 18.00 -5.20 -1.71
N GLN A 164 18.25 -4.10 -2.41
CA GLN A 164 18.79 -2.91 -1.77
C GLN A 164 17.89 -2.47 -0.61
N PRO A 165 18.45 -1.86 0.43
CA PRO A 165 17.66 -1.24 1.48
C PRO A 165 16.62 -0.31 0.88
N ILE A 166 15.39 -0.41 1.37
CA ILE A 166 14.30 0.48 0.95
C ILE A 166 14.67 1.90 1.38
N ASP A 167 14.69 2.83 0.42
CA ASP A 167 14.86 4.25 0.72
C ASP A 167 13.63 4.79 1.46
N LEU A 168 13.83 5.18 2.72
CA LEU A 168 12.84 5.87 3.56
C LEU A 168 13.20 7.35 3.77
N GLY A 169 14.19 7.85 3.03
CA GLY A 169 14.56 9.25 2.99
C GLY A 169 15.39 9.73 4.18
N PRO A 170 15.51 11.05 4.36
CA PRO A 170 16.37 11.65 5.38
C PRO A 170 16.02 11.24 6.81
N HIS A 171 14.74 10.98 7.09
CA HIS A 171 14.23 10.62 8.42
C HIS A 171 14.03 9.12 8.59
N HIS A 172 14.74 8.30 7.81
CA HIS A 172 14.55 6.84 7.77
C HIS A 172 14.64 6.19 9.15
N HIS A 173 15.54 6.64 10.04
CA HIS A 173 15.65 6.11 11.40
C HIS A 173 14.36 6.29 12.20
N THR A 174 13.79 7.49 12.19
CA THR A 174 12.55 7.80 12.92
C THR A 174 11.34 7.08 12.33
N VAL A 175 11.26 6.97 11.00
CA VAL A 175 10.22 6.17 10.32
C VAL A 175 10.35 4.70 10.72
N THR A 176 11.56 4.15 10.70
CA THR A 176 11.84 2.75 11.07
C THR A 176 11.46 2.49 12.53
N ALA A 177 11.84 3.39 13.44
CA ALA A 177 11.51 3.27 14.86
C ALA A 177 9.99 3.30 15.12
N LEU A 178 9.22 4.13 14.38
CA LEU A 178 7.76 4.07 14.44
C LEU A 178 7.23 2.72 13.93
N LEU A 179 7.74 2.23 12.80
CA LEU A 179 7.31 0.94 12.24
C LEU A 179 7.60 -0.23 13.20
N ASP A 180 8.78 -0.26 13.82
CA ASP A 180 9.14 -1.24 14.85
C ASP A 180 8.25 -1.14 16.08
N ARG A 181 7.88 0.08 16.47
CA ARG A 181 6.92 0.30 17.55
C ARG A 181 5.55 -0.25 17.19
N VAL A 182 5.05 -0.03 15.98
CA VAL A 182 3.74 -0.56 15.53
C VAL A 182 3.73 -2.08 15.51
N ARG A 183 4.83 -2.74 15.11
CA ARG A 183 4.94 -4.23 15.11
C ARG A 183 4.76 -4.85 16.50
N THR A 184 4.97 -4.08 17.56
CA THR A 184 4.92 -4.52 18.96
C THR A 184 3.83 -3.79 19.75
N VAL A 185 2.80 -3.26 19.06
CA VAL A 185 1.70 -2.55 19.69
C VAL A 185 0.86 -3.49 20.54
N SER A 186 0.55 -3.08 21.77
CA SER A 186 -0.36 -3.82 22.64
C SER A 186 -1.83 -3.50 22.34
N SER A 187 -2.76 -4.36 22.75
CA SER A 187 -4.19 -4.07 22.62
C SER A 187 -4.58 -2.77 23.32
N HIS A 188 -4.02 -2.48 24.50
CA HIS A 188 -4.28 -1.22 25.20
C HIS A 188 -3.82 0.01 24.40
N GLU A 189 -2.71 -0.10 23.67
CA GLU A 189 -2.23 0.96 22.78
C GLU A 189 -3.09 1.16 21.55
N VAL A 190 -3.61 0.08 20.97
CA VAL A 190 -4.61 0.15 19.90
C VAL A 190 -5.85 0.93 20.38
N HIS A 191 -6.34 0.67 21.60
CA HIS A 191 -7.45 1.43 22.18
C HIS A 191 -7.11 2.92 22.38
N ARG A 192 -5.86 3.25 22.73
CA ARG A 192 -5.42 4.65 22.81
C ARG A 192 -5.34 5.31 21.42
N LEU A 193 -4.90 4.59 20.39
CA LEU A 193 -4.90 5.07 19.01
C LEU A 193 -6.32 5.32 18.51
N LEU A 194 -7.27 4.46 18.84
CA LEU A 194 -8.69 4.66 18.53
C LEU A 194 -9.24 5.93 19.17
N ARG A 195 -9.03 6.12 20.47
CA ARG A 195 -9.43 7.36 21.15
C ARG A 195 -8.80 8.60 20.50
N ALA A 196 -7.50 8.54 20.18
CA ALA A 196 -6.83 9.64 19.50
C ALA A 196 -7.42 9.92 18.09
N ALA A 197 -7.91 8.88 17.39
CA ALA A 197 -8.61 9.04 16.13
C ALA A 197 -10.00 9.69 16.31
N ASP A 198 -10.74 9.30 17.35
CA ASP A 198 -12.03 9.91 17.72
C ASP A 198 -11.89 11.38 18.11
N ASP A 199 -10.90 11.71 18.94
CA ASP A 199 -10.59 13.08 19.34
C ASP A 199 -10.23 13.93 18.12
N SER A 200 -9.48 13.36 17.17
CA SER A 200 -9.12 14.02 15.92
C SER A 200 -10.34 14.26 15.01
N ARG A 201 -11.35 13.39 15.03
CA ARG A 201 -12.60 13.57 14.26
C ARG A 201 -13.51 14.66 14.82
N THR A 202 -13.56 14.78 16.14
CA THR A 202 -14.49 15.69 16.84
C THR A 202 -13.93 17.10 16.99
N ALA A 203 -12.61 17.25 17.08
CA ALA A 203 -11.97 18.55 17.04
C ALA A 203 -12.12 19.20 15.65
N PRO A 204 -12.19 20.53 15.53
CA PRO A 204 -11.98 21.26 14.27
C PRO A 204 -10.52 21.09 13.83
N SER A 205 -10.17 19.86 13.47
CA SER A 205 -8.81 19.45 13.22
C SER A 205 -8.54 19.68 11.74
N GLY A 206 -7.65 20.62 11.44
CA GLY A 206 -7.08 20.77 10.10
C GLY A 206 -6.25 19.55 9.67
N TRP A 207 -6.58 18.33 10.14
CA TRP A 207 -5.86 17.09 9.89
C TRP A 207 -5.85 16.75 8.41
N ALA A 208 -7.00 16.83 7.72
CA ALA A 208 -7.06 16.57 6.29
C ALA A 208 -6.17 17.55 5.49
N SER A 209 -6.15 18.82 5.89
CA SER A 209 -5.25 19.83 5.32
C SER A 209 -3.77 19.55 5.65
N ALA A 210 -3.48 19.06 6.85
CA ALA A 210 -2.13 18.67 7.25
C ALA A 210 -1.62 17.45 6.46
N VAL A 211 -2.45 16.41 6.29
CA VAL A 211 -2.15 15.25 5.44
C VAL A 211 -1.94 15.69 4.00
N HIS A 212 -2.82 16.54 3.47
CA HIS A 212 -2.67 17.09 2.13
C HIS A 212 -1.32 17.81 1.96
N SER A 213 -0.95 18.66 2.93
CA SER A 213 0.33 19.38 2.93
C SER A 213 1.53 18.42 2.97
N ALA A 214 1.45 17.36 3.77
CA ALA A 214 2.50 16.34 3.83
C ALA A 214 2.62 15.51 2.53
N SER A 215 1.49 15.19 1.89
CA SER A 215 1.47 14.53 0.57
C SER A 215 2.05 15.42 -0.52
N TRP A 216 1.73 16.72 -0.52
CA TRP A 216 2.36 17.70 -1.43
C TRP A 216 3.85 17.87 -1.17
N GLY A 217 4.26 17.92 0.10
CA GLY A 217 5.68 17.95 0.47
C GLY A 217 6.43 16.77 -0.13
N ALA A 218 5.85 15.56 -0.10
CA ALA A 218 6.47 14.36 -0.66
C ALA A 218 6.54 14.42 -2.19
N TYR A 219 5.46 14.89 -2.84
CA TYR A 219 5.41 15.03 -4.28
C TYR A 219 6.40 16.09 -4.81
N LEU A 220 6.37 17.30 -4.26
CA LEU A 220 7.21 18.42 -4.71
C LEU A 220 8.70 18.21 -4.44
N SER A 221 9.05 17.39 -3.44
CA SER A 221 10.45 17.04 -3.14
C SER A 221 10.95 15.79 -3.86
N GLY A 222 10.14 15.18 -4.74
CA GLY A 222 10.50 13.96 -5.45
C GLY A 222 10.53 12.70 -4.57
N ARG A 223 10.00 12.76 -3.35
CA ARG A 223 9.97 11.65 -2.36
C ARG A 223 8.71 10.79 -2.45
N THR A 224 7.98 10.82 -3.57
CA THR A 224 6.74 10.02 -3.74
C THR A 224 7.00 8.53 -3.56
N ARG A 225 8.08 7.99 -4.14
CA ARG A 225 8.45 6.57 -3.99
C ARG A 225 8.85 6.23 -2.55
N THR A 226 9.62 7.10 -1.91
CA THR A 226 10.04 7.01 -0.51
C THR A 226 8.82 6.98 0.44
N ALA A 227 7.88 7.91 0.25
CA ALA A 227 6.65 7.97 1.03
C ALA A 227 5.78 6.73 0.81
N ALA A 228 5.64 6.28 -0.44
CA ALA A 228 4.91 5.07 -0.75
C ALA A 228 5.52 3.84 -0.07
N ALA A 229 6.85 3.70 -0.12
CA ALA A 229 7.54 2.60 0.52
C ALA A 229 7.33 2.60 2.05
N ALA A 230 7.39 3.76 2.70
CA ALA A 230 7.10 3.89 4.13
C ALA A 230 5.65 3.47 4.48
N GLN A 231 4.68 3.84 3.66
CA GLN A 231 3.27 3.44 3.84
C GLN A 231 3.09 1.93 3.63
N LEU A 232 3.76 1.31 2.65
CA LEU A 232 3.69 -0.13 2.42
C LEU A 232 4.36 -0.94 3.55
N LEU A 233 5.47 -0.43 4.12
CA LEU A 233 6.04 -1.01 5.33
C LEU A 233 5.12 -0.85 6.54
N LEU A 234 4.36 0.25 6.62
CA LEU A 234 3.34 0.42 7.65
C LEU A 234 2.23 -0.62 7.53
N VAL A 235 1.79 -0.99 6.31
CA VAL A 235 0.85 -2.10 6.10
C VAL A 235 1.37 -3.38 6.76
N GLN A 236 2.64 -3.74 6.51
CA GLN A 236 3.26 -4.93 7.09
C GLN A 236 3.42 -4.82 8.62
N ALA A 237 3.74 -3.64 9.14
CA ALA A 237 3.87 -3.41 10.57
C ALA A 237 2.53 -3.55 11.31
N VAL A 238 1.45 -3.00 10.76
CA VAL A 238 0.08 -3.13 11.30
C VAL A 238 -0.39 -4.58 11.29
N ASP A 239 -0.05 -5.32 10.23
CA ASP A 239 -0.35 -6.75 10.12
C ASP A 239 0.40 -7.57 11.18
N THR A 240 1.72 -7.33 11.31
CA THR A 240 2.58 -7.98 12.31
C THR A 240 2.16 -7.67 13.74
N GLY A 241 1.77 -6.42 14.02
CA GLY A 241 1.24 -5.99 15.32
C GLY A 241 -0.15 -6.53 15.62
N ALA A 242 -0.74 -7.34 14.73
CA ALA A 242 -2.04 -7.96 14.88
C ALA A 242 -3.17 -6.97 15.27
N VAL A 243 -3.11 -5.73 14.77
CA VAL A 243 -4.17 -4.73 15.00
C VAL A 243 -5.49 -5.30 14.45
N PRO A 244 -6.59 -5.34 15.21
CA PRO A 244 -7.86 -5.87 14.71
C PRO A 244 -8.37 -5.12 13.47
N LEU A 245 -8.98 -5.84 12.53
CA LEU A 245 -9.46 -5.25 11.26
C LEU A 245 -10.44 -4.08 11.49
N ALA A 246 -11.37 -4.24 12.43
CA ALA A 246 -12.33 -3.20 12.80
C ALA A 246 -11.61 -1.92 13.23
N ASP A 247 -10.53 -2.05 14.02
CA ASP A 247 -9.78 -0.91 14.55
C ASP A 247 -8.96 -0.21 13.45
N ARG A 248 -8.42 -0.99 12.50
CA ARG A 248 -7.75 -0.44 11.29
C ARG A 248 -8.69 0.50 10.55
N ALA A 249 -9.93 0.06 10.29
CA ALA A 249 -10.98 0.81 9.61
C ALA A 249 -11.53 1.98 10.45
N ALA A 250 -11.60 1.81 11.77
CA ALA A 250 -12.16 2.80 12.70
C ALA A 250 -11.26 4.03 12.93
N GLY A 251 -10.05 4.06 12.38
CA GLY A 251 -9.21 5.27 12.33
C GLY A 251 -7.76 5.06 12.74
N VAL A 252 -7.39 3.88 13.25
CA VAL A 252 -5.99 3.57 13.62
C VAL A 252 -5.07 3.74 12.41
N TRP A 253 -5.49 3.27 11.22
CA TRP A 253 -4.70 3.47 10.00
C TRP A 253 -4.47 4.95 9.70
N ASN A 254 -5.50 5.79 9.79
CA ASN A 254 -5.37 7.21 9.47
C ASN A 254 -4.36 7.91 10.38
N VAL A 255 -4.43 7.62 11.69
CA VAL A 255 -3.49 8.16 12.68
C VAL A 255 -2.05 7.74 12.35
N LEU A 256 -1.80 6.45 12.14
CA LEU A 256 -0.46 5.95 11.86
C LEU A 256 0.06 6.41 10.50
N SER A 257 -0.76 6.35 9.47
CA SER A 257 -0.43 6.74 8.10
C SER A 257 -0.09 8.23 8.00
N GLY A 258 -0.87 9.09 8.70
CA GLY A 258 -0.60 10.52 8.80
C GLY A 258 0.74 10.80 9.48
N ALA A 259 1.05 10.09 10.57
CA ALA A 259 2.34 10.23 11.25
C ALA A 259 3.51 9.77 10.37
N VAL A 260 3.41 8.62 9.69
CA VAL A 260 4.43 8.16 8.73
C VAL A 260 4.64 9.19 7.62
N GLN A 261 3.55 9.72 7.04
CA GLN A 261 3.63 10.75 6.01
C GLN A 261 4.36 12.00 6.53
N ALA A 262 4.04 12.45 7.74
CA ALA A 262 4.68 13.60 8.37
C ALA A 262 6.17 13.39 8.62
N LEU A 263 6.58 12.19 9.02
CA LEU A 263 7.99 11.85 9.28
C LEU A 263 8.82 11.85 8.00
N VAL A 264 8.32 11.27 6.91
CA VAL A 264 9.04 11.19 5.62
C VAL A 264 9.42 12.59 5.10
N VAL A 265 8.56 13.59 5.35
CA VAL A 265 8.77 14.97 4.90
C VAL A 265 8.95 15.95 6.05
N ARG A 266 9.44 15.49 7.21
CA ARG A 266 9.48 16.31 8.43
C ARG A 266 10.24 17.62 8.24
N ASP A 267 11.32 17.60 7.46
CA ASP A 267 12.16 18.75 7.11
C ASP A 267 11.45 19.81 6.25
N LEU A 268 10.32 19.45 5.63
CA LEU A 268 9.54 20.33 4.74
C LEU A 268 8.28 20.87 5.40
N LEU A 269 7.91 20.36 6.58
CA LEU A 269 6.69 20.75 7.28
C LEU A 269 6.95 21.80 8.35
N ASP A 270 6.05 22.79 8.44
CA ASP A 270 5.99 23.66 9.59
C ASP A 270 5.68 22.87 10.89
N GLY A 271 6.01 23.45 12.04
CA GLY A 271 5.84 22.80 13.33
C GLY A 271 4.39 22.46 13.67
N ALA A 272 3.43 23.30 13.27
CA ALA A 272 2.01 23.09 13.56
C ALA A 272 1.44 21.94 12.73
N THR A 273 1.80 21.85 11.45
CA THR A 273 1.41 20.78 10.55
C THR A 273 1.98 19.44 11.01
N ALA A 274 3.28 19.40 11.33
CA ALA A 274 3.90 18.20 11.89
C ALA A 274 3.27 17.78 13.22
N HIS A 275 3.03 18.73 14.14
CA HIS A 275 2.40 18.45 15.42
C HIS A 275 1.00 17.84 15.25
N ARG A 276 0.16 18.38 14.35
CA ARG A 276 -1.18 17.84 14.08
C ARG A 276 -1.18 16.37 13.66
N LEU A 277 -0.16 15.94 12.90
CA LEU A 277 -0.05 14.57 12.41
C LEU A 277 0.64 13.62 13.40
N LEU A 278 1.57 14.13 14.20
CA LEU A 278 2.38 13.33 15.13
C LEU A 278 1.77 13.22 16.53
N ALA A 279 1.10 14.27 17.02
CA ALA A 279 0.58 14.32 18.38
C ALA A 279 -0.35 13.14 18.74
N PRO A 280 -1.27 12.69 17.86
CA PRO A 280 -2.12 11.53 18.16
C PRO A 280 -1.32 10.25 18.42
N VAL A 281 -0.29 9.99 17.60
CA VAL A 281 0.60 8.82 17.78
C VAL A 281 1.44 8.95 19.04
N LEU A 282 1.95 10.14 19.34
CA LEU A 282 2.75 10.38 20.55
C LEU A 282 1.93 10.24 21.82
N ALA A 283 0.70 10.72 21.83
CA ALA A 283 -0.22 10.53 22.95
C ALA A 283 -0.56 9.05 23.15
N ALA A 284 -0.73 8.29 22.06
CA ALA A 284 -1.14 6.89 22.14
C ALA A 284 0.02 5.91 22.41
N LEU A 285 1.20 6.12 21.82
CA LEU A 285 2.34 5.19 21.90
C LEU A 285 3.47 5.68 22.83
N GLY A 286 3.36 6.91 23.33
CA GLY A 286 4.42 7.61 24.06
C GLY A 286 5.56 8.07 23.14
N PRO A 287 6.51 8.87 23.65
CA PRO A 287 7.63 9.39 22.85
C PRO A 287 8.83 8.42 22.80
N GLY A 288 8.76 7.25 23.45
CA GLY A 288 9.92 6.36 23.64
C GLY A 288 10.57 5.82 22.35
N TRP A 289 9.82 5.85 21.23
CA TRP A 289 10.29 5.42 19.91
C TRP A 289 10.93 6.56 19.09
N LEU A 290 10.87 7.83 19.54
CA LEU A 290 11.48 8.98 18.85
C LEU A 290 12.98 9.16 19.15
N ARG A 291 13.62 8.17 19.78
CA ARG A 291 15.01 8.26 20.24
C ARG A 291 16.01 8.06 19.11
#